data_AF-A0A3D1HBG6-F1
#
_entry.id   AF-A0A3D1HBG6-F1
#
_cell.length_a   1.000
_cell.length_b   1.000
_cell.length_c   1.000
_cell.angle_alpha   90.00
_cell.angle_beta   90.00
_cell.angle_gamma   90.00
#
_symmetry.space_group_name_H-M   'P 1'
#
loop_
_entity.id
_entity.type
_entity.pdbx_description
1 polymer ?
#
loop_
_entity_poly.entity_id
_entity_poly.type
_entity_poly.pdbx_seq_one_letter_code
_entity_poly.pdbx_strand_id
1 'polypeptide(L)'
;DEKVTEMMRAELIDSIDSVINDKSRFAAQNAAKIAFAGEPDELPPTGTHEDAEKVTAKSAFAAYREILETARVEIFASGCSDFSETEKIFAREFSA
;
A
#
# COMPACT_ATOMS: atom_id res chain seq x y z
N ASP A 1 12.29 7.42 -10.49
CA ASP A 1 13.76 7.49 -10.45
C ASP A 1 14.27 6.10 -10.12
N GLU A 2 15.22 5.58 -10.90
CA GLU A 2 15.67 4.18 -10.75
C GLU A 2 16.37 3.95 -9.42
N LYS A 3 17.24 4.88 -9.00
CA LYS A 3 18.00 4.81 -7.75
C LYS A 3 17.07 4.84 -6.53
N VAL A 4 16.04 5.68 -6.56
CA VAL A 4 15.01 5.69 -5.50
C VAL A 4 14.26 4.36 -5.47
N THR A 5 13.92 3.81 -6.63
CA THR A 5 13.19 2.54 -6.71
C THR A 5 14.02 1.38 -6.15
N GLU A 6 15.31 1.32 -6.45
CA GLU A 6 16.24 0.33 -5.90
C GLU A 6 16.31 0.40 -4.37
N MET A 7 16.46 1.61 -3.82
CA MET A 7 16.51 1.84 -2.38
C MET A 7 15.21 1.40 -1.68
N MET A 8 14.06 1.85 -2.19
CA MET A 8 12.75 1.50 -1.62
C MET A 8 12.46 0.00 -1.71
N ARG A 9 12.94 -0.67 -2.78
CA ARG A 9 12.84 -2.13 -2.90
C ARG A 9 13.66 -2.85 -1.84
N ALA A 10 14.90 -2.42 -1.62
CA ALA A 10 15.75 -3.00 -0.59
C ALA A 10 15.10 -2.84 0.80
N GLU A 11 14.55 -1.65 1.11
CA GLU A 11 13.81 -1.41 2.35
C GLU A 11 12.57 -2.31 2.49
N LEU A 12 11.82 -2.51 1.40
CA LEU A 12 10.67 -3.42 1.39
C LEU A 12 11.07 -4.86 1.65
N ILE A 13 12.12 -5.35 0.99
CA ILE A 13 12.65 -6.71 1.18
C ILE A 13 13.10 -6.91 2.63
N ASP A 14 13.90 -5.98 3.16
CA ASP A 14 14.34 -6.01 4.57
C ASP A 14 13.14 -6.03 5.52
N SER A 15 12.09 -5.24 5.24
CA SER A 15 10.88 -5.26 6.04
C SER A 15 10.16 -6.61 6.00
N ILE A 16 10.07 -7.26 4.84
CA ILE A 16 9.45 -8.58 4.69
C ILE A 16 10.24 -9.63 5.46
N ASP A 17 11.56 -9.67 5.25
CA ASP A 17 12.44 -10.69 5.82
C ASP A 17 12.55 -10.53 7.35
N SER A 18 12.50 -9.29 7.86
CA SER A 18 12.55 -9.03 9.29
C SER A 18 11.35 -9.58 10.08
N VAL A 19 10.23 -9.93 9.42
CA VAL A 19 9.03 -10.44 10.10
C VAL A 19 9.33 -11.70 10.90
N ILE A 20 10.27 -12.53 10.46
CA ILE A 20 10.66 -13.76 11.18
C ILE A 20 11.17 -13.47 12.61
N ASN A 21 11.71 -12.26 12.84
CA ASN A 21 12.22 -11.85 14.15
C ASN A 21 11.08 -11.52 15.13
N ASP A 22 9.90 -11.16 14.64
CA ASP A 22 8.68 -11.02 15.43
C ASP A 22 7.84 -12.29 15.30
N LYS A 23 8.06 -13.24 16.22
CA LYS A 23 7.39 -14.54 16.22
C LYS A 23 5.86 -14.45 16.23
N SER A 24 5.30 -13.42 16.88
CA SER A 24 3.86 -13.23 16.95
C SER A 24 3.30 -12.80 15.60
N ARG A 25 3.94 -11.81 14.96
CA ARG A 25 3.57 -11.36 13.61
C ARG A 25 3.78 -12.46 12.57
N PHE A 26 4.89 -13.18 12.64
CA PHE A 26 5.18 -14.31 11.77
C PHE A 26 4.13 -15.41 11.89
N ALA A 27 3.73 -15.78 13.11
CA ALA A 27 2.67 -16.77 13.33
C ALA A 27 1.33 -16.30 12.76
N ALA A 28 0.96 -15.03 12.97
CA ALA A 28 -0.27 -14.45 12.43
C ALA A 28 -0.30 -14.46 10.89
N GLN A 29 0.80 -14.11 10.22
CA GLN A 29 0.88 -14.16 8.76
C GLN A 29 0.79 -15.58 8.22
N ASN A 30 1.40 -16.56 8.87
CA ASN A 30 1.28 -17.96 8.45
C ASN A 30 -0.14 -18.51 8.69
N ALA A 31 -0.80 -18.08 9.78
CA ALA A 31 -2.20 -18.42 10.00
C ALA A 31 -3.10 -17.83 8.91
N ALA A 32 -2.88 -16.57 8.52
CA ALA A 32 -3.62 -15.92 7.43
C ALA A 32 -3.48 -16.66 6.09
N LYS A 33 -2.25 -17.07 5.72
CA LYS A 33 -1.99 -17.89 4.52
C LYS A 33 -2.84 -19.16 4.47
N ILE A 34 -3.06 -19.80 5.62
CA ILE A 34 -3.86 -21.03 5.71
C ILE A 34 -5.35 -20.70 5.71
N ALA A 35 -5.75 -19.68 6.48
CA ALA A 35 -7.15 -19.31 6.68
C ALA A 35 -7.80 -18.73 5.42
N PHE A 36 -7.04 -17.97 4.63
CA PHE A 36 -7.52 -17.24 3.46
C PHE A 36 -6.97 -17.81 2.15
N ALA A 37 -6.53 -19.07 2.13
CA ALA A 37 -5.92 -19.69 0.97
C ALA A 37 -6.77 -19.52 -0.31
N GLY A 38 -6.19 -18.93 -1.35
CA GLY A 38 -6.84 -18.61 -2.62
C GLY A 38 -7.61 -17.28 -2.64
N GLU A 39 -7.64 -16.55 -1.53
CA GLU A 39 -8.20 -15.20 -1.42
C GLU A 39 -7.08 -14.15 -1.38
N PRO A 40 -7.35 -12.89 -1.77
CA PRO A 40 -6.32 -11.84 -1.74
C PRO A 40 -5.65 -11.62 -0.37
N ASP A 41 -6.36 -11.91 0.72
CA ASP A 41 -5.87 -11.73 2.10
C ASP A 41 -4.94 -12.86 2.57
N GLU A 42 -4.68 -13.87 1.72
CA GLU A 42 -3.71 -14.92 2.01
C GLU A 42 -2.28 -14.37 2.19
N LEU A 43 -1.98 -13.24 1.56
CA LEU A 43 -0.68 -12.57 1.62
C LEU A 43 -0.77 -11.26 2.41
N PRO A 44 0.29 -10.90 3.14
CA PRO A 44 0.36 -9.58 3.76
C PRO A 44 0.37 -8.48 2.67
N PRO A 45 -0.05 -7.25 2.99
CA PRO A 45 -0.05 -6.13 2.03
C PRO A 45 1.31 -5.82 1.40
N THR A 46 2.40 -6.22 2.06
CA THR A 46 3.78 -6.09 1.55
C THR A 46 4.12 -7.13 0.47
N GLY A 47 3.26 -8.11 0.22
CA GLY A 47 3.50 -9.20 -0.71
C GLY A 47 4.57 -10.17 -0.23
N THR A 48 5.27 -10.78 -1.19
CA THR A 48 6.35 -11.75 -0.96
C THR A 48 7.71 -11.13 -1.28
N HIS A 49 8.77 -11.74 -0.76
CA HIS A 49 10.14 -11.36 -1.10
C HIS A 49 10.35 -11.46 -2.62
N GLU A 50 9.94 -12.59 -3.21
CA GLU A 50 10.14 -12.87 -4.63
C GLU A 50 9.41 -11.88 -5.53
N ASP A 51 8.25 -11.35 -5.12
CA ASP A 51 7.52 -10.33 -5.88
C ASP A 51 8.13 -8.94 -5.70
N ALA A 52 8.63 -8.62 -4.50
CA ALA A 52 9.37 -7.38 -4.25
C ALA A 52 10.64 -7.31 -5.13
N GLU A 53 11.37 -8.42 -5.29
CA GLU A 53 12.53 -8.51 -6.19
C GLU A 53 12.21 -8.22 -7.66
N LYS A 54 10.97 -8.44 -8.11
CA LYS A 54 10.54 -8.23 -9.50
C LYS A 54 10.04 -6.81 -9.78
N VAL A 55 9.89 -5.97 -8.75
CA VAL A 55 9.42 -4.58 -8.93
C VAL A 55 10.37 -3.84 -9.88
N THR A 56 9.92 -2.83 -10.59
CA THR A 56 10.77 -1.97 -11.42
C THR A 56 10.22 -0.56 -11.32
N ALA A 57 10.99 0.47 -11.68
CA ALA A 57 10.47 1.84 -11.68
C ALA A 57 9.22 1.95 -12.57
N LYS A 58 9.22 1.21 -13.70
CA LYS A 58 8.09 1.14 -14.63
C LYS A 58 6.88 0.45 -14.02
N SER A 59 7.04 -0.72 -13.40
CA SER A 59 5.90 -1.46 -12.83
C SER A 59 5.33 -0.77 -11.60
N ALA A 60 6.17 -0.18 -10.75
CA ALA A 60 5.74 0.62 -9.62
C ALA A 60 4.92 1.83 -10.08
N PHE A 61 5.39 2.55 -11.10
CA PHE A 61 4.65 3.68 -11.66
C PHE A 61 3.34 3.26 -12.33
N ALA A 62 3.33 2.14 -13.05
CA ALA A 62 2.11 1.60 -13.66
C ALA A 62 1.05 1.26 -12.59
N ALA A 63 1.44 0.56 -11.52
CA ALA A 63 0.54 0.23 -10.42
C ALA A 63 0.02 1.49 -9.71
N TYR A 64 0.89 2.49 -9.50
CA TYR A 64 0.48 3.79 -8.95
C TYR A 64 -0.60 4.47 -9.81
N ARG A 65 -0.42 4.47 -11.14
CA ARG A 65 -1.40 5.03 -12.07
C ARG A 65 -2.73 4.30 -12.04
N GLU A 66 -2.69 2.96 -12.03
CA GLU A 66 -3.89 2.13 -11.92
C GLU A 66 -4.67 2.42 -10.64
N ILE A 67 -3.98 2.56 -9.50
CA ILE A 67 -4.61 2.94 -8.23
C ILE A 67 -5.29 4.30 -8.35
N LEU A 68 -4.63 5.31 -8.90
CA LEU A 68 -5.25 6.63 -9.07
C LEU A 68 -6.49 6.61 -9.98
N GLU A 69 -6.51 5.72 -10.97
CA GLU A 69 -7.60 5.63 -11.96
C GLU A 69 -8.78 4.80 -11.45
N THR A 70 -8.55 3.85 -10.55
CA THR A 70 -9.56 2.85 -10.14
C THR A 70 -9.97 2.97 -8.67
N ALA A 71 -9.14 3.58 -7.82
CA ALA A 71 -9.43 3.67 -6.40
C ALA A 71 -10.57 4.64 -6.10
N ARG A 72 -11.44 4.22 -5.19
CA ARG A 72 -12.40 5.11 -4.54
C ARG A 72 -11.65 5.99 -3.54
N VAL A 73 -11.54 7.29 -3.83
CA VAL A 73 -10.94 8.27 -2.93
C VAL A 73 -12.03 8.91 -2.08
N GLU A 74 -11.90 8.82 -0.77
CA GLU A 74 -12.79 9.48 0.19
C GLU A 74 -11.98 10.46 1.04
N ILE A 75 -12.46 11.70 1.16
CA ILE A 75 -11.79 12.75 1.91
C ILE A 75 -12.66 13.11 3.10
N PHE A 76 -12.10 12.99 4.30
CA PHE A 76 -12.79 13.29 5.56
C PHE A 76 -12.15 14.51 6.23
N ALA A 77 -13.00 15.42 6.71
CA ALA A 77 -12.59 16.55 7.54
C ALA A 77 -13.29 16.47 8.91
N SER A 78 -12.55 16.69 10.00
CA SER A 78 -13.06 16.57 11.37
C SER A 78 -12.36 17.58 12.30
N GLY A 79 -13.06 18.04 13.34
CA GLY A 79 -12.63 19.14 14.23
C GLY A 79 -13.73 20.17 14.49
N CYS A 80 -13.36 21.30 15.12
CA CYS A 80 -14.29 22.35 15.56
C CYS A 80 -14.62 23.40 14.48
N SER A 81 -14.56 23.04 13.19
CA SER A 81 -14.86 23.93 12.06
C SER A 81 -16.27 23.68 11.53
N ASP A 82 -16.82 24.64 10.79
CA ASP A 82 -18.03 24.43 9.98
C ASP A 82 -17.72 23.80 8.61
N PHE A 83 -16.45 23.62 8.27
CA PHE A 83 -15.92 23.02 7.04
C PHE A 83 -16.38 23.68 5.73
N SER A 84 -17.00 24.86 5.78
CA SER A 84 -17.56 25.52 4.61
C SER A 84 -16.50 25.86 3.55
N GLU A 85 -15.32 26.34 3.96
CA GLU A 85 -14.21 26.59 3.05
C GLU A 85 -13.53 25.30 2.59
N THR A 86 -13.47 24.28 3.46
CA THR A 86 -12.90 22.96 3.12
C THR A 86 -13.73 22.28 2.04
N GLU A 87 -15.06 22.33 2.14
CA GLU A 87 -15.98 21.81 1.12
C GLU A 87 -15.73 22.48 -0.24
N LYS A 88 -15.59 23.80 -0.28
CA LYS A 88 -15.28 24.55 -1.52
C LYS A 88 -13.95 24.12 -2.13
N ILE A 89 -12.92 23.92 -1.31
CA ILE A 89 -11.61 23.46 -1.79
C ILE A 89 -11.73 22.05 -2.36
N PHE A 90 -12.40 21.13 -1.67
CA PHE A 90 -12.56 19.76 -2.16
C PHE A 90 -13.34 19.71 -3.47
N ALA A 91 -14.45 20.45 -3.55
CA ALA A 91 -15.25 20.55 -4.77
C ALA A 91 -14.45 21.13 -5.95
N ARG A 92 -13.53 22.07 -5.69
CA ARG A 92 -12.68 22.66 -6.73
C ARG A 92 -11.57 21.72 -7.18
N GLU A 93 -10.75 21.25 -6.24
CA GLU A 93 -9.51 20.50 -6.53
C GLU A 93 -9.77 19.05 -6.98
N PHE A 94 -10.89 18.47 -6.57
CA PHE A 94 -11.28 17.09 -6.92
C PHE A 94 -12.52 17.05 -7.82
N SER A 95 -12.83 18.14 -8.52
CA SER A 95 -13.80 18.10 -9.62
C SER A 95 -13.24 17.23 -10.76
N ALA A 96 -14.03 16.24 -11.18
CA ALA A 96 -13.68 15.29 -12.24
C ALA A 96 -13.61 15.94 -13.62
#